data_AF-A0A2G2MJ08-F1
#
_entry.id   AF-A0A2G2MJ08-F1
#
_cell.length_a   1.000
_cell.length_b   1.000
_cell.length_c   1.000
_cell.angle_alpha   90.00
_cell.angle_beta   90.00
_cell.angle_gamma   90.00
#
_symmetry.space_group_name_H-M   'P 1'
#
loop_
_entity.id
_entity.type
_entity.pdbx_description
1 polymer ?
#
loop_
_entity_poly.entity_id
_entity_poly.type
_entity_poly.pdbx_seq_one_letter_code
_entity_poly.pdbx_strand_id
1 'polypeptide(L)'
;MGSLLFSPNGSIGSAEFMRAGFILVAIAALLGVVAYLMPQMSDPLGYLQFLLLYPWAVIWIKRLRDGGKSGWMFLVYLLIYVVLAIIAFLIVGGGEIMKLSMEAASEGMGKDEMTAKAEAIARSIQIPSMIVGAIVSLIILYIGDKTIPKGVSED
;
A
#
# COMPACT_ATOMS: atom_id res chain seq x y z
N MET A 1 1.91 8.91 -21.32
CA MET A 1 1.88 8.34 -19.94
C MET A 1 2.95 7.29 -19.68
N GLY A 2 3.52 6.60 -20.68
CA GLY A 2 4.61 5.63 -20.44
C GLY A 2 5.85 6.23 -19.76
N SER A 3 6.30 7.42 -20.16
CA SER A 3 7.43 8.08 -19.48
C SER A 3 7.10 8.60 -18.08
N LEU A 4 5.80 8.70 -17.72
CA LEU A 4 5.36 9.19 -16.41
C LEU A 4 5.68 8.17 -15.30
N LEU A 5 5.44 6.88 -15.57
CA LEU A 5 5.54 5.81 -14.57
C LEU A 5 6.91 5.10 -14.56
N PHE A 6 7.69 5.19 -15.66
CA PHE A 6 8.91 4.37 -15.83
C PHE A 6 10.21 5.16 -15.91
N SER A 7 10.17 6.49 -15.81
CA SER A 7 11.37 7.32 -15.75
C SER A 7 11.28 8.25 -14.55
N PRO A 8 12.30 8.35 -13.67
CA PRO A 8 12.32 9.27 -12.54
C PRO A 8 12.67 10.71 -12.95
N ASN A 9 12.97 10.97 -14.23
CA ASN A 9 13.34 12.29 -14.73
C ASN A 9 12.10 13.14 -15.06
N GLY A 10 12.18 14.44 -14.77
CA GLY A 10 11.10 15.42 -14.96
C GLY A 10 10.38 15.81 -13.66
N SER A 11 9.33 16.61 -13.84
CA SER A 11 8.38 17.08 -12.82
C SER A 11 6.95 16.75 -13.29
N ILE A 12 6.02 16.63 -12.35
CA ILE A 12 4.59 16.39 -12.65
C ILE A 12 3.73 17.29 -11.77
N GLY A 13 2.66 17.81 -12.35
CA GLY A 13 1.70 18.65 -11.64
C GLY A 13 0.74 17.84 -10.76
N SER A 14 -0.02 18.53 -9.92
CA SER A 14 -1.01 17.94 -8.99
C SER A 14 -2.00 16.99 -9.68
N ALA A 15 -2.58 17.42 -10.80
CA ALA A 15 -3.58 16.62 -11.51
C ALA A 15 -3.01 15.31 -12.08
N GLU A 16 -1.78 15.34 -12.59
CA GLU A 16 -1.10 14.16 -13.12
C GLU A 16 -0.66 13.21 -12.01
N PHE A 17 -0.14 13.75 -10.91
CA PHE A 17 0.23 12.98 -9.72
C PHE A 17 -0.98 12.23 -9.15
N MET A 18 -2.11 12.91 -8.96
CA MET A 18 -3.33 12.28 -8.46
C MET A 18 -3.86 11.22 -9.43
N ARG A 19 -3.92 11.49 -10.74
CA ARG A 19 -4.34 10.50 -11.74
C ARG A 19 -3.44 9.27 -11.74
N ALA A 20 -2.12 9.45 -11.74
CA ALA A 20 -1.18 8.34 -11.71
C ALA A 20 -1.28 7.53 -10.41
N GLY A 21 -1.41 8.21 -9.27
CA GLY A 21 -1.64 7.58 -7.97
C GLY A 21 -2.93 6.74 -7.93
N PHE A 22 -4.05 7.29 -8.42
CA PHE A 22 -5.32 6.57 -8.50
C PHE A 22 -5.22 5.31 -9.37
N ILE A 23 -4.54 5.40 -10.53
CA ILE A 23 -4.34 4.24 -11.40
C ILE A 23 -3.54 3.16 -10.68
N LEU A 24 -2.46 3.52 -9.97
CA LEU A 24 -1.66 2.55 -9.21
C LEU A 24 -2.46 1.89 -8.08
N VAL A 25 -3.26 2.67 -7.33
CA VAL A 25 -4.13 2.13 -6.28
C VAL A 25 -5.21 1.22 -6.87
N ALA A 26 -5.81 1.58 -8.00
CA ALA A 26 -6.80 0.76 -8.67
C ALA A 26 -6.20 -0.57 -9.15
N ILE A 27 -4.99 -0.55 -9.75
CA ILE A 27 -4.29 -1.78 -10.15
C ILE A 27 -3.99 -2.64 -8.91
N ALA A 28 -3.45 -2.06 -7.83
CA ALA A 28 -3.16 -2.80 -6.61
C ALA A 28 -4.42 -3.44 -6.00
N ALA A 29 -5.55 -2.71 -5.98
CA ALA A 29 -6.83 -3.24 -5.52
C ALA A 29 -7.33 -4.39 -6.39
N LEU A 30 -7.25 -4.25 -7.73
CA LEU A 30 -7.61 -5.33 -8.66
C LEU A 30 -6.75 -6.57 -8.45
N LEU A 31 -5.43 -6.42 -8.26
CA LEU A 31 -4.54 -7.55 -7.95
C LEU A 31 -4.94 -8.23 -6.64
N GLY A 32 -5.30 -7.47 -5.61
CA GLY A 32 -5.80 -8.02 -4.35
C GLY A 32 -7.11 -8.81 -4.53
N VAL A 33 -8.04 -8.32 -5.36
CA VAL A 33 -9.30 -9.04 -5.65
C VAL A 33 -9.01 -10.35 -6.39
N VAL A 34 -8.11 -10.33 -7.37
CA VAL A 34 -7.70 -11.54 -8.09
C VAL A 34 -7.04 -12.54 -7.14
N ALA A 35 -6.19 -12.08 -6.21
CA ALA A 35 -5.57 -12.95 -5.20
C ALA A 35 -6.58 -13.54 -4.22
N TYR A 36 -7.66 -12.82 -3.91
CA TYR A 36 -8.77 -13.33 -3.10
C TYR A 36 -9.60 -14.39 -3.83
N LEU A 37 -9.91 -14.17 -5.11
CA LEU A 37 -10.69 -15.11 -5.92
C LEU A 37 -9.89 -16.36 -6.31
N MET A 38 -8.57 -16.24 -6.45
CA MET A 38 -7.67 -17.33 -6.81
C MET A 38 -6.51 -17.42 -5.81
N PRO A 39 -6.71 -18.07 -4.65
CA PRO A 39 -5.68 -18.19 -3.62
C PRO A 39 -4.37 -18.81 -4.12
N GLN A 40 -4.43 -19.72 -5.10
CA GLN A 40 -3.27 -20.32 -5.75
C GLN A 40 -2.39 -19.31 -6.52
N MET A 41 -2.91 -18.12 -6.81
CA MET A 41 -2.17 -17.03 -7.45
C MET A 41 -1.70 -15.97 -6.46
N SER A 42 -1.94 -16.14 -5.16
CA SER A 42 -1.56 -15.15 -4.14
C SER A 42 -0.07 -14.80 -4.15
N ASP A 43 0.81 -15.81 -4.18
CA ASP A 43 2.27 -15.61 -4.24
C ASP A 43 2.73 -14.85 -5.50
N PRO A 44 2.41 -15.29 -6.75
CA PRO A 44 2.81 -14.56 -7.94
C PRO A 44 2.21 -13.15 -8.03
N LEU A 45 0.98 -12.95 -7.55
CA LEU A 45 0.37 -11.62 -7.49
C LEU A 45 1.03 -10.72 -6.44
N GLY A 46 1.52 -11.29 -5.34
CA GLY A 46 2.32 -10.58 -4.34
C GLY A 46 3.61 -10.03 -4.94
N TYR A 47 4.32 -10.82 -5.76
CA TYR A 47 5.50 -10.34 -6.48
C TYR A 47 5.16 -9.23 -7.48
N LEU A 48 4.04 -9.36 -8.19
CA LEU A 48 3.58 -8.32 -9.11
C LEU A 48 3.21 -7.02 -8.38
N GLN A 49 2.64 -7.13 -7.18
CA GLN A 49 2.35 -5.97 -6.33
C GLN A 49 3.63 -5.29 -5.83
N PHE A 50 4.70 -6.04 -5.59
CA PHE A 50 6.01 -5.47 -5.29
C PHE A 50 6.59 -4.67 -6.48
N LEU A 51 6.35 -5.12 -7.72
CA LEU A 51 6.76 -4.36 -8.91
C LEU A 51 6.06 -2.98 -9.02
N LEU A 52 4.87 -2.82 -8.44
CA LEU A 52 4.17 -1.52 -8.38
C LEU A 52 4.84 -0.51 -7.44
N LEU A 53 5.76 -0.93 -6.58
CA LEU A 53 6.52 -0.02 -5.71
C LEU A 53 7.42 0.92 -6.54
N TYR A 54 7.95 0.44 -7.67
CA TYR A 54 8.79 1.25 -8.54
C TYR A 54 8.03 2.43 -9.17
N PRO A 55 6.92 2.23 -9.92
CA PRO A 55 6.17 3.36 -10.49
C PRO A 55 5.59 4.26 -9.40
N TRP A 56 5.27 3.71 -8.21
CA TRP A 56 4.90 4.52 -7.05
C TRP A 56 6.03 5.47 -6.63
N ALA A 57 7.26 4.97 -6.46
CA ALA A 57 8.40 5.82 -6.13
C ALA A 57 8.66 6.89 -7.20
N VAL A 58 8.54 6.53 -8.48
CA VAL A 58 8.77 7.43 -9.61
C VAL A 58 7.81 8.64 -9.57
N ILE A 59 6.51 8.44 -9.34
CA ILE A 59 5.54 9.56 -9.30
C ILE A 59 5.82 10.50 -8.14
N TRP A 60 6.21 9.97 -6.98
CA TRP A 60 6.55 10.77 -5.81
C TRP A 60 7.82 11.61 -6.00
N ILE A 61 8.87 11.00 -6.56
CA ILE A 61 10.12 11.71 -6.87
C ILE A 61 9.85 12.89 -7.81
N LYS A 62 9.02 12.68 -8.84
CA LYS A 62 8.64 13.72 -9.79
C LYS A 62 7.83 14.84 -9.16
N ARG A 63 6.83 14.52 -8.33
CA ARG A 63 6.03 15.54 -7.64
C ARG A 63 6.87 16.33 -6.64
N LEU A 64 7.78 15.68 -5.94
CA LEU A 64 8.71 16.38 -5.04
C LEU A 64 9.64 17.32 -5.80
N ARG A 65 10.19 16.89 -6.93
CA ARG A 65 11.04 17.74 -7.77
C ARG A 65 10.27 18.92 -8.35
N ASP A 66 8.99 18.72 -8.70
CA ASP A 66 8.10 19.80 -9.13
C ASP A 66 8.00 20.90 -8.06
N GLY A 67 7.72 20.52 -6.81
CA GLY A 67 7.67 21.45 -5.68
C GLY A 67 9.05 21.95 -5.17
N GLY A 68 10.11 21.83 -5.98
CA GLY A 68 11.47 22.28 -5.65
C GLY A 68 12.19 21.48 -4.56
N LYS A 69 11.66 20.29 -4.20
CA LYS A 69 12.20 19.43 -3.14
C LYS A 69 13.11 18.33 -3.73
N SER A 70 14.04 17.83 -2.90
CA SER A 70 14.85 16.66 -3.27
C SER A 70 13.97 15.41 -3.41
N GLY A 71 14.21 14.62 -4.47
CA GLY A 71 13.53 13.36 -4.71
C GLY A 71 13.69 12.35 -3.56
N TRP A 72 14.78 12.46 -2.78
CA TRP A 72 15.02 11.62 -1.60
C TRP A 72 13.99 11.83 -0.48
N MET A 73 13.26 12.96 -0.46
CA MET A 73 12.16 13.16 0.48
C MET A 73 11.03 12.15 0.30
N PHE A 74 10.97 11.43 -0.83
CA PHE A 74 10.04 10.31 -1.00
C PHE A 74 10.17 9.29 0.13
N LEU A 75 11.38 9.04 0.65
CA LEU A 75 11.59 8.12 1.76
C LEU A 75 10.83 8.52 3.03
N VAL A 76 10.62 9.82 3.26
CA VAL A 76 9.81 10.30 4.39
C VAL A 76 8.34 9.93 4.19
N TYR A 77 7.80 10.11 2.99
CA TYR A 77 6.43 9.69 2.67
C TYR A 77 6.27 8.18 2.70
N LEU A 78 7.29 7.44 2.26
CA LEU A 78 7.32 5.98 2.38
C LEU A 78 7.31 5.55 3.84
N LEU A 79 8.07 6.22 4.72
CA LEU A 79 8.07 5.94 6.15
C LEU A 79 6.69 6.21 6.78
N ILE A 80 6.06 7.34 6.45
CA ILE A 80 4.69 7.65 6.90
C ILE A 80 3.71 6.59 6.40
N TYR A 81 3.83 6.15 5.15
CA TYR A 81 3.01 5.08 4.59
C TYR A 81 3.14 3.78 5.41
N VAL A 82 4.37 3.36 5.71
CA VAL A 82 4.63 2.13 6.48
C VAL A 82 4.02 2.23 7.88
N VAL A 83 4.17 3.38 8.56
CA VAL A 83 3.58 3.60 9.89
C VAL A 83 2.04 3.51 9.82
N LEU A 84 1.42 4.16 8.85
CA LEU A 84 -0.04 4.10 8.67
C LEU A 84 -0.52 2.68 8.32
N ALA A 85 0.23 1.95 7.50
CA ALA A 85 -0.07 0.57 7.15
C ALA A 85 0.02 -0.37 8.37
N ILE A 86 1.00 -0.18 9.25
CA ILE A 86 1.12 -0.95 10.50
C ILE A 86 -0.07 -0.64 11.42
N ILE A 87 -0.42 0.64 11.60
CA ILE A 87 -1.57 1.03 12.43
C ILE A 87 -2.86 0.42 11.87
N ALA A 88 -3.07 0.52 10.55
CA ALA A 88 -4.19 -0.10 9.85
C ALA A 88 -4.25 -1.61 10.10
N PHE A 89 -3.12 -2.31 9.98
CA PHE A 89 -3.05 -3.74 10.24
C PHE A 89 -3.41 -4.09 11.69
N LEU A 90 -2.90 -3.33 12.67
CA LEU A 90 -3.22 -3.53 14.08
C LEU A 90 -4.71 -3.33 14.38
N ILE A 91 -5.35 -2.34 13.73
CA ILE A 91 -6.79 -2.09 13.88
C ILE A 91 -7.61 -3.23 13.27
N VAL A 92 -7.23 -3.72 12.09
CA VAL A 92 -8.00 -4.71 11.33
C VAL A 92 -7.83 -6.13 11.87
N GLY A 93 -6.59 -6.53 12.17
CA GLY A 93 -6.26 -7.92 12.51
C GLY A 93 -5.55 -8.12 13.85
N GLY A 94 -5.06 -7.04 14.48
CA GLY A 94 -4.23 -7.14 15.69
C GLY A 94 -4.94 -7.83 16.86
N GLY A 95 -6.23 -7.56 17.05
CA GLY A 95 -7.02 -8.18 18.12
C GLY A 95 -7.20 -9.70 17.95
N GLU A 96 -7.54 -10.14 16.74
CA GLU A 96 -7.73 -11.57 16.44
C GLU A 96 -6.42 -12.35 16.49
N ILE A 97 -5.32 -11.77 15.99
CA ILE A 97 -3.99 -12.37 16.08
C ILE A 97 -3.53 -12.47 17.53
N MET A 98 -3.80 -11.46 18.35
CA MET A 98 -3.47 -11.48 19.78
C MET A 98 -4.26 -12.57 20.51
N LYS A 99 -5.56 -12.71 20.25
CA LYS A 99 -6.38 -13.80 20.82
C LYS A 99 -5.82 -15.17 20.45
N LEU A 100 -5.53 -15.41 19.18
CA LEU A 100 -4.94 -16.66 18.72
C LEU A 100 -3.62 -16.96 19.44
N SER A 101 -2.76 -15.95 19.59
CA SER A 101 -1.47 -16.11 20.29
C SER A 101 -1.63 -16.44 21.77
N MET A 102 -2.65 -15.88 22.43
CA MET A 102 -2.95 -16.15 23.83
C MET A 102 -3.52 -17.56 24.01
N GLU A 103 -4.50 -17.96 23.18
CA GLU A 103 -5.08 -19.32 23.20
C GLU A 103 -4.01 -20.39 22.96
N ALA A 104 -3.11 -20.16 22.00
CA ALA A 104 -1.99 -21.04 21.74
C ALA A 104 -1.04 -21.20 22.94
N ALA A 105 -0.80 -20.11 23.67
CA ALA A 105 0.08 -20.10 24.83
C ALA A 105 -0.56 -20.70 26.09
N SER A 106 -1.87 -20.56 26.27
CA SER A 106 -2.58 -21.02 27.47
C SER A 106 -3.09 -22.46 27.38
N GLU A 107 -3.55 -22.89 26.20
CA GLU A 107 -4.28 -24.16 26.05
C GLU A 107 -3.42 -25.27 25.42
N GLY A 108 -2.17 -24.97 25.03
CA GLY A 108 -1.29 -25.95 24.39
C GLY A 108 -1.89 -26.48 23.09
N MET A 109 -2.39 -25.57 22.25
CA MET A 109 -3.12 -25.89 21.03
C MET A 109 -2.29 -26.74 20.08
N GLY A 110 -2.89 -27.81 19.54
CA GLY A 110 -2.25 -28.66 18.54
C GLY A 110 -1.90 -27.86 17.27
N LYS A 111 -0.82 -28.24 16.59
CA LYS A 111 -0.34 -27.54 15.38
C LYS A 111 -1.42 -27.41 14.31
N ASP A 112 -2.21 -28.47 14.10
CA ASP A 112 -3.25 -28.51 13.08
C ASP A 112 -4.42 -27.55 13.39
N GLU A 113 -4.81 -27.46 14.67
CA GLU A 113 -5.85 -26.54 15.12
C GLU A 113 -5.39 -25.07 15.02
N MET A 114 -4.14 -24.81 15.40
CA MET A 114 -3.51 -23.49 15.24
C MET A 114 -3.51 -23.07 13.77
N THR A 115 -3.14 -23.97 12.85
CA THR A 115 -3.14 -23.65 11.41
C THR A 115 -4.54 -23.35 10.89
N ALA A 116 -5.54 -24.14 11.27
CA ALA A 116 -6.92 -23.91 10.84
C ALA A 116 -7.47 -22.56 11.34
N LYS A 117 -7.22 -22.20 12.60
CA LYS A 117 -7.62 -20.89 13.16
C LYS A 117 -6.86 -19.73 12.51
N ALA A 118 -5.56 -19.89 12.25
CA ALA A 118 -4.75 -18.89 11.57
C ALA A 118 -5.27 -18.61 10.14
N GLU A 119 -5.63 -19.66 9.39
CA GLU A 119 -6.23 -19.51 8.06
C GLU A 119 -7.60 -18.83 8.09
N ALA A 120 -8.44 -19.16 9.08
CA ALA A 120 -9.74 -18.52 9.25
C ALA A 120 -9.59 -17.02 9.54
N ILE A 121 -8.66 -16.66 10.44
CA ILE A 121 -8.32 -15.26 10.73
C ILE A 121 -7.80 -14.59 9.47
N ALA A 122 -6.84 -15.19 8.76
CA ALA A 122 -6.25 -14.65 7.53
C ALA A 122 -7.34 -14.32 6.48
N ARG A 123 -8.32 -15.22 6.27
CA ARG A 123 -9.44 -14.97 5.35
C ARG A 123 -10.33 -13.84 5.83
N SER A 124 -10.63 -13.77 7.13
CA SER A 124 -11.49 -12.72 7.70
C SER A 124 -10.87 -11.32 7.60
N ILE A 125 -9.54 -11.22 7.72
CA ILE A 125 -8.82 -9.94 7.65
C ILE A 125 -8.47 -9.53 6.22
N GLN A 126 -8.53 -10.45 5.24
CA GLN A 126 -8.07 -10.20 3.88
C GLN A 126 -8.86 -9.08 3.18
N ILE A 127 -10.19 -9.16 3.14
CA ILE A 127 -11.01 -8.10 2.51
C ILE A 127 -10.88 -6.76 3.26
N PRO A 128 -11.04 -6.70 4.60
CA PRO A 128 -10.85 -5.45 5.33
C PRO A 128 -9.46 -4.82 5.11
N SER A 129 -8.39 -5.63 5.11
CA SER A 129 -7.02 -5.13 4.91
C SER A 129 -6.80 -4.57 3.50
N MET A 130 -7.42 -5.15 2.47
CA MET A 130 -7.41 -4.59 1.12
C MET A 130 -8.08 -3.21 1.06
N ILE A 131 -9.27 -3.07 1.66
CA ILE A 131 -10.01 -1.80 1.70
C ILE A 131 -9.20 -0.74 2.43
N VAL A 132 -8.70 -1.08 3.63
CA VAL A 132 -7.93 -0.14 4.44
C VAL A 132 -6.60 0.21 3.76
N GLY A 133 -5.93 -0.74 3.11
CA GLY A 133 -4.70 -0.48 2.35
C GLY A 133 -4.91 0.50 1.19
N ALA A 134 -6.03 0.38 0.47
CA ALA A 134 -6.42 1.35 -0.55
C ALA A 134 -6.69 2.73 0.05
N ILE A 135 -7.42 2.80 1.17
CA ILE A 135 -7.70 4.06 1.88
C ILE A 135 -6.41 4.74 2.34
N VAL A 136 -5.49 4.00 2.96
CA VAL A 136 -4.18 4.53 3.41
C VAL A 136 -3.39 5.10 2.22
N SER A 137 -3.40 4.37 1.10
CA SER A 137 -2.74 4.82 -0.14
C SER A 137 -3.34 6.11 -0.70
N LEU A 138 -4.67 6.27 -0.65
CA LEU A 138 -5.35 7.48 -1.08
C LEU A 138 -5.12 8.65 -0.12
N ILE A 139 -5.12 8.41 1.19
CA ILE A 139 -4.83 9.42 2.20
C ILE A 139 -3.43 9.98 1.98
N ILE A 140 -2.42 9.12 1.76
CA ILE A 140 -1.06 9.61 1.58
C ILE A 140 -0.88 10.37 0.26
N LEU A 141 -1.55 9.96 -0.82
CA LEU A 141 -1.58 10.72 -2.07
C LEU A 141 -2.17 12.12 -1.84
N TYR A 142 -3.32 12.19 -1.16
CA TYR A 142 -3.96 13.45 -0.87
C TYR A 142 -3.09 14.37 0.01
N ILE A 143 -2.46 13.81 1.05
CA ILE A 143 -1.53 14.56 1.91
C ILE A 143 -0.35 15.07 1.07
N GLY A 144 0.28 14.20 0.27
CA GLY A 144 1.41 14.57 -0.58
C GLY A 144 1.07 15.67 -1.58
N ASP A 145 -0.10 15.59 -2.22
CA ASP A 145 -0.56 16.62 -3.15
C ASP A 145 -0.72 17.98 -2.48
N LYS A 146 -1.25 18.01 -1.24
CA LYS A 146 -1.51 19.24 -0.49
C LYS A 146 -0.28 19.83 0.20
N THR A 147 0.69 19.01 0.62
CA THR A 147 1.87 19.46 1.36
C THR A 147 3.05 19.82 0.46
N ILE A 148 3.02 19.39 -0.81
CA ILE A 148 4.04 19.75 -1.79
C ILE A 148 3.57 21.03 -2.50
N PRO A 149 4.38 22.11 -2.46
CA PRO A 149 4.06 23.35 -3.16
C PRO A 149 3.82 23.11 -4.65
N LYS A 150 2.96 23.93 -5.25
CA LYS A 150 2.76 23.94 -6.70
C LYS A 150 4.06 24.33 -7.38
N GLY A 151 4.51 23.50 -8.30
CA GLY A 151 5.74 23.70 -9.05
C GLY A 151 5.49 24.30 -10.43
N VAL A 152 6.60 24.45 -11.16
CA VAL A 152 6.68 25.03 -12.52
C VAL A 152 5.78 24.32 -13.53
N SER A 153 5.36 23.08 -13.27
CA SER A 153 4.43 22.36 -14.15
C SER A 153 2.96 22.81 -14.05
N GLU A 154 2.63 23.68 -13.09
CA GLU A 154 1.30 24.26 -12.90
C GLU A 154 1.18 25.75 -13.31
N ASP A 155 2.28 26.37 -13.77
CA ASP A 155 2.33 27.73 -14.35
C ASP A 155 2.20 27.71 -15.89
#